data_AF-X1L1S7-F1
#
_entry.id   AF-X1L1S7-F1
#
_cell.length_a   1.000
_cell.length_b   1.000
_cell.length_c   1.000
_cell.angle_alpha   90.00
_cell.angle_beta   90.00
_cell.angle_gamma   90.00
#
_symmetry.space_group_name_H-M   'P 1'
#
loop_
_entity.id
_entity.type
_entity.pdbx_description
1 polymer ?
#
loop_
_entity_poly.entity_id
_entity_poly.type
_entity_poly.pdbx_seq_one_letter_code
_entity_poly.pdbx_strand_id
1 'polypeptide(L)' 'MRLLRPKETAKMLGVTTATLRDMDSRGVLHPLRTTGNQRRFKEEEVKEL' A
#
# COMPACT_ATOMS: atom_id res chain seq x y z
N MET A 1 8.65 6.10 -11.03
CA MET A 1 7.54 5.38 -10.36
C MET A 1 8.10 4.28 -9.46
N ARG A 2 8.10 4.48 -8.12
CA ARG A 2 8.61 3.50 -7.15
C ARG A 2 7.45 2.70 -6.58
N LEU A 3 7.60 1.37 -6.53
CA LEU A 3 6.62 0.46 -5.94
C LEU A 3 7.08 0.02 -4.54
N LEU A 4 6.28 0.33 -3.54
CA LEU A 4 6.51 0.00 -2.14
C LEU A 4 5.86 -1.33 -1.80
N ARG A 5 6.53 -2.09 -0.92
CA ARG A 5 5.92 -3.25 -0.27
C ARG A 5 4.91 -2.78 0.80
N PRO A 6 3.96 -3.63 1.19
CA PRO A 6 2.99 -3.27 2.24
C PRO A 6 3.66 -2.81 3.54
N LYS A 7 4.75 -3.46 3.94
CA LYS A 7 5.52 -3.10 5.15
C LYS A 7 6.18 -1.71 5.05
N GLU A 8 6.71 -1.36 3.88
CA GLU A 8 7.32 -0.06 3.63
C GLU A 8 6.26 1.05 3.62
N THR A 9 5.12 0.75 2.99
CA THR A 9 3.97 1.64 2.93
C THR A 9 3.42 1.93 4.32
N ALA A 10 3.23 0.89 5.14
CA ALA A 10 2.78 1.03 6.52
C ALA A 10 3.74 1.88 7.35
N LYS A 11 5.06 1.69 7.18
CA LYS A 11 6.08 2.51 7.86
C LYS A 11 6.04 3.98 7.41
N MET A 12 5.81 4.23 6.12
CA MET A 12 5.75 5.59 5.55
C MET A 12 4.51 6.36 6.06
N LEU A 13 3.36 5.69 6.12
CA LEU A 13 2.10 6.25 6.62
C LEU A 13 2.03 6.29 8.17
N GLY A 14 3.00 5.70 8.87
CA GLY A 14 2.96 5.59 10.34
C GLY A 14 1.84 4.68 10.87
N VAL A 15 1.29 3.81 10.02
CA VAL A 15 0.18 2.90 10.37
C VAL A 15 0.67 1.46 10.50
N THR A 16 -0.16 0.60 11.08
CA THR A 16 0.13 -0.84 11.09
C THR A 16 -0.15 -1.47 9.73
N THR A 17 0.48 -2.61 9.44
CA THR A 17 0.15 -3.40 8.24
C THR A 17 -1.29 -3.93 8.24
N ALA A 18 -1.91 -4.05 9.41
CA ALA A 18 -3.33 -4.38 9.55
C ALA A 18 -4.21 -3.21 9.08
N THR A 19 -3.92 -1.99 9.53
CA THR A 19 -4.59 -0.76 9.07
C THR A 19 -4.44 -0.60 7.55
N LEU A 20 -3.24 -0.86 7.02
CA LEU A 20 -3.01 -0.82 5.58
C LEU A 20 -3.88 -1.83 4.80
N ARG A 21 -4.10 -3.03 5.35
CA ARG A 21 -4.99 -4.04 4.76
C ARG A 21 -6.45 -3.64 4.86
N ASP A 22 -6.85 -2.98 5.95
CA ASP A 22 -8.19 -2.42 6.09
C ASP A 22 -8.44 -1.33 5.03
N MET A 23 -7.47 -0.43 4.83
CA MET A 23 -7.53 0.61 3.80
C MET A 23 -7.61 0.02 2.38
N ASP A 24 -6.84 -1.03 2.06
CA ASP A 24 -6.97 -1.81 0.82
C ASP A 24 -8.36 -2.43 0.69
N SER A 25 -8.87 -3.07 1.75
CA SER A 25 -10.21 -3.68 1.74
C SER A 25 -11.34 -2.67 1.61
N ARG A 26 -11.14 -1.43 2.07
CA ARG A 26 -12.08 -0.32 1.97
C ARG A 26 -11.96 0.46 0.66
N GLY A 27 -10.98 0.13 -0.18
CA GLY A 27 -10.73 0.84 -1.44
C GLY A 27 -10.11 2.23 -1.26
N VAL A 28 -9.53 2.53 -0.09
CA VAL A 28 -8.80 3.78 0.15
C VAL A 28 -7.44 3.75 -0.54
N LEU A 29 -6.80 2.58 -0.59
CA LEU A 29 -5.56 2.33 -1.32
C LEU A 29 -5.81 1.35 -2.46
N HIS A 30 -5.16 1.58 -3.59
CA HIS A 30 -5.27 0.77 -4.80
C HIS A 30 -3.93 0.10 -5.13
N PRO A 31 -3.54 -0.95 -4.41
CA PRO A 31 -2.31 -1.65 -4.71
C PRO A 31 -2.38 -2.35 -6.06
N LEU A 32 -1.29 -2.23 -6.81
CA LEU A 32 -1.05 -3.05 -7.98
C LEU A 32 -0.84 -4.50 -7.53
N ARG A 33 -1.57 -5.42 -8.16
CA ARG A 33 -1.40 -6.86 -7.97
C ARG A 33 -0.44 -7.38 -9.03
N THR A 34 0.68 -7.97 -8.60
CA THR A 34 1.57 -8.67 -9.53
C THR A 34 1.00 -10.03 -9.92
N THR A 35 1.58 -10.69 -10.93
CA THR A 35 1.23 -12.06 -11.35
C THR A 35 1.29 -13.07 -10.20
N GLY A 36 2.13 -12.83 -9.18
CA GLY A 36 2.19 -13.61 -7.95
C GLY A 36 1.23 -13.18 -6.84
N ASN A 37 0.19 -12.40 -7.16
CA ASN A 37 -0.80 -11.84 -6.23
C ASN A 37 -0.19 -11.01 -5.08
N GLN A 38 1.01 -10.45 -5.28
CA GLN A 38 1.65 -9.58 -4.29
C GLN A 38 1.12 -8.16 -4.46
N ARG A 39 0.83 -7.51 -3.33
CA ARG A 39 0.40 -6.10 -3.28
C ARG A 39 1.60 -5.17 -3.39
N ARG A 40 1.58 -4.27 -4.35
CA ARG A 40 2.59 -3.22 -4.58
C ARG A 40 1.89 -1.87 -4.57
N PHE A 41 2.29 -0.99 -3.66
CA PHE A 41 1.72 0.36 -3.54
C PHE A 41 2.58 1.35 -4.31
N LYS A 42 1.97 2.29 -5.02
CA LYS A 42 2.71 3.37 -5.67
C LYS A 42 3.12 4.38 -4.61
N GLU A 43 4.40 4.73 -4.56
CA GLU A 43 4.89 5.71 -3.59
C GLU A 43 4.18 7.08 -3.71
N GLU A 44 3.80 7.47 -4.93
CA GLU A 44 3.08 8.72 -5.21
C GLU A 44 1.71 8.74 -4.51
N GLU A 45 0.91 7.69 -4.69
CA GLU A 45 -0.40 7.52 -4.05
C GLU A 45 -0.31 7.51 -2.51
N VAL A 46 0.79 6.98 -1.97
CA VAL A 46 1.04 6.91 -0.52
C VAL A 46 1.45 8.26 0.05
N LYS A 47 2.10 9.12 -0.74
CA LYS A 47 2.48 10.47 -0.33
C LYS A 47 1.35 11.49 -0.41
N GLU A 48 0.36 11.24 -1.26
CA GLU A 48 -0.81 12.11 -1.42
C GLU A 48 -1.92 11.84 -0.40
N LEU A 49 -1.73 10.85 0.49
CA LEU A 49 -2.63 10.44 1.56
C LEU A 49 -2.29 11.12 2.88
#